data_AF-A0A970SST4-F1
#
_entry.id   AF-A0A970SST4-F1
#
_cell.length_a   1.000
_cell.length_b   1.000
_cell.length_c   1.000
_cell.angle_alpha   90.00
_cell.angle_beta   90.00
_cell.angle_gamma   90.00
#
_symmetry.space_group_name_H-M   'P 1'
#
loop_
_entity.id
_entity.type
_entity.pdbx_description
1 polymer ?
#
loop_
_entity_poly.entity_id
_entity_poly.type
_entity_poly.pdbx_seq_one_letter_code
_entity_poly.pdbx_strand_id
1 'polypeptide(L)'
;MTTTMSTEQVHQAAEYFKITANDLYYSLAEKKKIHILASNPEYNVIKASQPIETKIYTTQFENPFTLLIIILLAFVLTTIIAFFLSKASGFWLFILFVIPITGYQLYKTEFGVTKTFIVNYLDDIYYKIEKPKNQYFVANLMLHFCVLSLVISSFILLVFKETPIDKNTETMLAFLLLSIVTYVVIILFTFLTHQTSIKEEIYDNEILPHTFSMVNFYMSLLPLSIGICVLHSNFKQYWYIVLILLFASLFSLVEYLLTTKKYSEYKLVYKEDDKEEIELFTNK
;
A
#
# COMPACT_ATOMS: atom_id res chain seq x y z
N MET A 1 17.99 -45.41 27.67
CA MET A 1 17.45 -44.61 26.55
C MET A 1 16.04 -44.18 26.94
N THR A 2 15.85 -42.93 27.34
CA THR A 2 14.53 -42.35 27.59
C THR A 2 14.06 -41.70 26.31
N THR A 3 13.17 -42.38 25.58
CA THR A 3 12.45 -41.80 24.44
C THR A 3 11.45 -40.79 24.97
N THR A 4 11.79 -39.50 24.88
CA THR A 4 10.85 -38.40 25.11
C THR A 4 9.80 -38.45 24.00
N MET A 5 8.53 -38.70 24.36
CA MET A 5 7.40 -38.58 23.44
C MET A 5 7.32 -37.15 22.90
N SER A 6 6.96 -37.00 21.63
CA SER A 6 6.72 -35.67 21.06
C SER A 6 5.45 -35.05 21.64
N THR A 7 5.33 -33.73 21.54
CA THR A 7 4.21 -32.98 22.11
C THR A 7 2.85 -33.45 21.58
N GLU A 8 2.78 -33.78 20.29
CA GLU A 8 1.59 -34.33 19.64
C GLU A 8 1.24 -35.74 20.10
N GLN A 9 2.25 -36.58 20.35
CA GLN A 9 2.03 -37.95 20.86
C GLN A 9 1.42 -37.93 22.27
N VAL A 10 1.85 -36.98 23.11
CA VAL A 10 1.29 -36.80 24.46
C VAL A 10 -0.15 -36.31 24.40
N HIS A 11 -0.47 -35.39 23.49
CA HIS A 11 -1.86 -34.93 23.30
C HIS A 11 -2.80 -36.04 22.84
N GLN A 12 -2.38 -36.83 21.84
CA GLN A 12 -3.16 -37.97 21.35
C GLN A 12 -3.36 -39.04 22.43
N ALA A 13 -2.32 -39.32 23.23
CA ALA A 13 -2.43 -40.26 24.34
C ALA A 13 -3.39 -39.74 25.43
N ALA A 14 -3.32 -38.46 25.79
CA ALA A 14 -4.22 -37.86 26.77
C ALA A 14 -5.69 -37.96 26.35
N GLU A 15 -5.97 -37.65 25.08
CA GLU A 15 -7.31 -37.75 24.50
C GLU A 15 -7.82 -39.21 24.52
N TYR A 16 -6.98 -40.17 24.14
CA TYR A 16 -7.32 -41.61 24.18
C TYR A 16 -7.68 -42.09 25.60
N PHE A 17 -6.92 -41.67 26.61
CA PHE A 17 -7.15 -42.06 28.01
C PHE A 17 -8.19 -41.17 28.73
N LYS A 18 -8.78 -40.17 28.05
CA LYS A 18 -9.71 -39.18 28.63
C LYS A 18 -9.14 -38.46 29.86
N ILE A 19 -7.86 -38.15 29.82
CA ILE A 19 -7.15 -37.37 30.83
C ILE A 19 -6.61 -36.09 30.18
N THR A 20 -6.13 -35.13 30.97
CA THR A 20 -5.54 -33.92 30.40
C THR A 20 -4.11 -34.19 29.96
N ALA A 21 -3.59 -33.45 28.98
CA ALA A 21 -2.17 -33.56 28.61
C ALA A 21 -1.25 -33.26 29.80
N ASN A 22 -1.66 -32.34 30.67
CA ASN A 22 -1.00 -32.04 31.94
C ASN A 22 -0.91 -33.27 32.86
N ASP A 23 -1.82 -34.25 32.71
CA ASP A 23 -1.78 -35.46 33.51
C ASP A 23 -0.61 -36.38 33.18
N LEU A 24 -0.15 -36.31 31.93
CA LEU A 24 0.97 -37.06 31.39
C LEU A 24 2.29 -36.28 31.48
N TYR A 25 2.25 -34.94 31.48
CA TYR A 25 3.45 -34.10 31.54
C TYR A 25 4.02 -33.91 32.94
N TYR A 26 3.17 -33.83 33.96
CA TYR A 26 3.59 -33.42 35.29
C TYR A 26 3.42 -34.55 36.31
N SER A 27 4.37 -34.71 37.20
CA SER A 27 4.22 -35.58 38.37
C SER A 27 3.14 -35.04 39.33
N LEU A 28 2.58 -35.90 40.18
CA LEU A 28 1.60 -35.48 41.20
C LEU A 28 2.10 -34.33 42.10
N ALA A 29 3.41 -34.31 42.41
CA ALA A 29 4.02 -33.25 43.21
C ALA A 29 4.07 -31.90 42.44
N GLU A 30 4.38 -31.93 41.14
CA GLU A 30 4.37 -30.76 40.28
C GLU A 30 2.95 -30.24 40.04
N LYS A 31 1.98 -31.12 39.79
CA LYS A 31 0.56 -30.76 39.70
C LYS A 31 0.09 -30.06 40.97
N LYS A 32 0.47 -30.57 42.15
CA LYS A 32 0.11 -29.96 43.43
C LYS A 32 0.74 -28.57 43.59
N LYS A 33 2.00 -28.38 43.18
CA LYS A 33 2.64 -27.06 43.16
C LYS A 33 1.98 -26.09 42.18
N ILE A 34 1.71 -26.53 40.95
CA ILE A 34 1.01 -25.72 39.94
C ILE A 34 -0.38 -25.34 40.45
N HIS A 35 -1.10 -26.26 41.06
CA HIS A 35 -2.42 -25.98 41.63
C HIS A 35 -2.31 -24.96 42.77
N ILE A 36 -1.32 -25.08 43.67
CA ILE A 36 -1.08 -24.09 44.74
C ILE A 36 -0.76 -22.70 44.15
N LEU A 37 0.05 -22.64 43.09
CA LEU A 37 0.37 -21.38 42.40
C LEU A 37 -0.86 -20.78 41.71
N ALA A 38 -1.66 -21.60 41.00
CA ALA A 38 -2.90 -21.17 40.36
C ALA A 38 -4.00 -20.75 41.35
N SER A 39 -3.96 -21.27 42.58
CA SER A 39 -4.92 -20.92 43.65
C SER A 39 -4.51 -19.67 44.43
N ASN A 40 -3.29 -19.18 44.24
CA ASN A 40 -2.79 -18.01 44.96
C ASN A 40 -3.17 -16.74 44.17
N PRO A 41 -4.06 -15.88 44.71
CA PRO A 41 -4.46 -14.64 44.03
C PRO A 41 -3.32 -13.64 43.86
N GLU A 42 -2.19 -13.79 44.58
CA GLU A 42 -0.99 -12.96 44.41
C GLU A 42 -0.01 -13.51 43.36
N TYR A 43 -0.22 -14.74 42.88
CA TYR A 43 0.66 -15.34 41.88
C TYR A 43 0.33 -14.81 40.49
N ASN A 44 1.13 -13.84 40.03
CA ASN A 44 1.09 -13.39 38.65
C ASN A 44 1.83 -14.40 37.76
N VAL A 45 1.09 -15.08 36.88
CA VAL A 45 1.69 -15.92 35.84
C VAL A 45 2.67 -15.07 35.03
N ILE A 46 3.91 -15.55 34.88
CA ILE A 46 4.90 -14.93 34.00
C ILE A 46 4.36 -15.09 32.57
N LYS A 47 3.73 -14.04 32.03
CA LYS A 47 3.32 -13.99 30.63
C LYS A 47 4.59 -13.78 29.79
N ALA A 48 4.83 -14.66 28.83
CA ALA A 48 5.91 -14.47 27.87
C ALA A 48 5.58 -13.23 27.03
N SER A 49 6.50 -12.25 27.03
CA SER A 49 6.34 -11.03 26.22
C SER A 49 7.15 -11.13 24.93
N GLN A 50 6.63 -10.54 23.87
CA GLN A 50 7.31 -10.40 22.59
C GLN A 50 7.27 -8.95 22.10
N PRO A 51 8.33 -8.48 21.42
CA PRO A 51 8.28 -7.24 20.68
C PRO A 51 7.50 -7.45 19.38
N ILE A 52 6.44 -6.67 19.15
CA ILE A 52 5.74 -6.58 17.87
C ILE A 52 6.04 -5.21 17.26
N GLU A 53 6.59 -5.18 16.06
CA GLU A 53 6.78 -3.96 15.29
C GLU A 53 5.57 -3.74 14.38
N THR A 54 4.90 -2.60 14.54
CA THR A 54 3.75 -2.20 13.73
C THR A 54 3.94 -0.77 13.24
N LYS A 55 3.60 -0.52 11.98
CA LYS A 55 3.58 0.82 11.40
C LYS A 55 2.28 1.53 11.73
N ILE A 56 2.41 2.73 12.26
CA ILE A 56 1.27 3.58 12.57
C ILE A 56 0.97 4.51 11.40
N TYR A 57 -0.15 4.25 10.70
CA TYR A 57 -0.56 4.99 9.50
C TYR A 57 -1.54 6.14 9.77
N THR A 58 -2.11 6.24 10.97
CA THR A 58 -3.24 7.15 11.29
C THR A 58 -2.98 8.59 10.84
N THR A 59 -1.81 9.15 11.21
CA THR A 59 -1.44 10.52 10.84
C THR A 59 -1.31 10.73 9.32
N GLN A 60 -0.84 9.70 8.59
CA GLN A 60 -0.65 9.79 7.13
C GLN A 60 -1.95 9.58 6.37
N PHE A 61 -2.88 8.77 6.89
CA PHE A 61 -4.22 8.65 6.31
C PHE A 61 -5.08 9.90 6.54
N GLU A 62 -4.92 10.57 7.69
CA GLU A 62 -5.60 11.85 7.97
C GLU A 62 -5.01 13.01 7.16
N ASN A 63 -3.69 13.05 6.99
CA ASN A 63 -2.99 14.10 6.26
C ASN A 63 -2.10 13.54 5.12
N PRO A 64 -2.70 12.98 4.05
CA PRO A 64 -1.94 12.34 2.98
C PRO A 64 -1.16 13.32 2.11
N PHE A 65 -1.40 14.63 2.27
CA PHE A 65 -0.80 15.68 1.46
C PHE A 65 0.70 15.85 1.69
N THR A 66 1.22 15.54 2.88
CA THR A 66 2.64 15.77 3.21
C THR A 66 3.56 15.02 2.25
N LEU A 67 3.32 13.72 2.08
CA LEU A 67 4.13 12.88 1.20
C LEU A 67 3.80 13.10 -0.29
N LEU A 68 2.53 13.39 -0.61
CA LEU A 68 2.11 13.77 -1.96
C LEU A 68 2.82 15.03 -2.46
N ILE A 69 2.90 16.09 -1.65
CA ILE A 69 3.49 17.37 -2.03
C ILE A 69 4.98 17.20 -2.33
N ILE A 70 5.71 16.43 -1.51
CA ILE A 70 7.13 16.17 -1.72
C ILE A 70 7.36 15.52 -3.08
N ILE A 71 6.57 14.49 -3.41
CA ILE A 71 6.74 13.75 -4.66
C ILE A 71 6.26 14.57 -5.86
N LEU A 72 5.17 15.33 -5.74
CA LEU A 72 4.74 16.29 -6.77
C LEU A 72 5.82 17.33 -7.05
N LEU A 73 6.45 17.89 -6.02
CA LEU A 73 7.53 18.86 -6.17
C LEU A 73 8.75 18.23 -6.85
N ALA A 74 9.11 16.99 -6.50
CA ALA A 74 10.15 16.24 -7.19
C ALA A 74 9.83 16.00 -8.67
N PHE A 75 8.58 15.64 -9.00
CA PHE A 75 8.11 15.52 -10.38
C PHE A 75 8.23 16.83 -11.14
N VAL A 76 7.76 17.95 -10.57
CA VAL A 76 7.81 19.27 -11.21
C VAL A 76 9.25 19.69 -11.48
N LEU A 77 10.13 19.64 -10.47
CA LEU A 77 11.53 20.04 -10.62
C LEU A 77 12.26 19.20 -11.67
N THR A 78 12.07 17.88 -11.64
CA THR A 78 12.72 16.98 -12.59
C THR A 78 12.15 17.14 -13.99
N THR A 79 10.84 17.44 -14.13
CA THR A 79 10.22 17.77 -15.42
C THR A 79 10.81 19.04 -16.00
N ILE A 80 11.02 20.08 -15.18
CA ILE A 80 11.68 21.32 -15.62
C ILE A 80 13.10 21.03 -16.10
N ILE A 81 13.88 20.26 -15.35
CA ILE A 81 15.24 19.87 -15.74
C ILE A 81 15.23 19.08 -17.06
N ALA A 82 14.38 18.04 -17.15
CA ALA A 82 14.24 17.22 -18.34
C ALA A 82 13.76 18.03 -19.56
N PHE A 83 12.90 19.03 -19.34
CA PHE A 83 12.44 19.94 -20.38
C PHE A 83 13.59 20.73 -21.01
N PHE A 84 14.53 21.26 -20.21
CA PHE A 84 15.69 21.97 -20.75
C PHE A 84 16.69 21.03 -21.41
N LEU A 85 16.96 19.87 -20.79
CA LEU A 85 17.94 18.91 -21.31
C LEU A 85 17.46 18.19 -22.58
N SER A 86 16.16 17.93 -22.70
CA SER A 86 15.58 17.26 -23.88
C SER A 86 15.71 18.07 -25.17
N LYS A 87 15.93 19.39 -25.08
CA LYS A 87 16.26 20.23 -26.24
C LYS A 87 17.61 19.86 -26.87
N ALA A 88 18.56 19.37 -26.07
CA ALA A 88 19.84 18.89 -26.55
C ALA A 88 19.77 17.42 -27.02
N SER A 89 19.04 16.59 -26.28
CA SER A 89 18.85 15.17 -26.62
C SER A 89 17.64 14.56 -25.90
N GLY A 90 16.76 13.91 -26.65
CA GLY A 90 15.56 13.24 -26.13
C GLY A 90 15.88 12.10 -25.16
N PHE A 91 17.10 11.58 -25.17
CA PHE A 91 17.57 10.57 -24.20
C PHE A 91 17.53 11.07 -22.75
N TRP A 92 17.60 12.39 -22.52
CA TRP A 92 17.50 12.96 -21.18
C TRP A 92 16.14 12.71 -20.52
N LEU A 93 15.10 12.34 -21.27
CA LEU A 93 13.80 11.96 -20.71
C LEU A 93 13.85 10.69 -19.85
N PHE A 94 14.89 9.87 -20.00
CA PHE A 94 15.10 8.69 -19.15
C PHE A 94 15.13 9.03 -17.65
N ILE A 95 15.59 10.24 -17.27
CA ILE A 95 15.62 10.68 -15.87
C ILE A 95 14.23 10.68 -15.21
N LEU A 96 13.16 10.85 -15.99
CA LEU A 96 11.79 10.89 -15.48
C LEU A 96 11.31 9.53 -14.96
N PHE A 97 11.88 8.42 -15.46
CA PHE A 97 11.56 7.07 -14.99
C PHE A 97 12.09 6.79 -13.58
N VAL A 98 13.08 7.56 -13.10
CA VAL A 98 13.63 7.41 -11.75
C VAL A 98 12.62 7.82 -10.68
N ILE A 99 11.75 8.79 -10.97
CA ILE A 99 10.86 9.42 -9.97
C ILE A 99 9.76 8.48 -9.47
N PRO A 100 9.02 7.74 -10.33
CA PRO A 100 8.06 6.76 -9.83
C PRO A 100 8.71 5.68 -8.94
N ILE A 101 9.94 5.26 -9.26
CA ILE A 101 10.69 4.25 -8.51
C ILE A 101 11.08 4.80 -7.13
N THR A 102 11.67 6.00 -7.07
CA THR A 102 12.05 6.62 -5.80
C THR A 102 10.82 7.00 -4.97
N GLY A 103 9.74 7.45 -5.60
CA GLY A 103 8.46 7.74 -4.95
C GLY A 103 7.85 6.50 -4.28
N TYR A 104 7.86 5.35 -4.95
CA TYR A 104 7.43 4.09 -4.35
C TYR A 104 8.31 3.66 -3.17
N GLN A 105 9.64 3.80 -3.28
CA GLN A 105 10.55 3.47 -2.17
C GLN A 105 10.34 4.38 -0.96
N LEU A 106 10.24 5.70 -1.19
CA LEU A 106 9.96 6.68 -0.13
C LEU A 106 8.63 6.41 0.55
N TYR A 107 7.59 6.07 -0.21
CA TYR A 107 6.32 5.67 0.37
C TYR A 107 6.48 4.41 1.23
N LYS A 108 7.16 3.38 0.72
CA LYS A 108 7.35 2.14 1.48
C LYS A 108 8.14 2.36 2.79
N THR A 109 9.07 3.30 2.84
CA THR A 109 9.87 3.57 4.05
C THR A 109 9.21 4.57 4.99
N GLU A 110 8.70 5.70 4.46
CA GLU A 110 8.24 6.85 5.24
C GLU A 110 6.72 6.88 5.48
N PHE A 111 5.93 6.06 4.77
CA PHE A 111 4.49 6.01 5.00
C PHE A 111 4.19 5.23 6.29
N GLY A 112 3.98 6.01 7.36
CA GLY A 112 3.69 5.54 8.70
C GLY A 112 4.89 5.63 9.63
N VAL A 113 4.63 5.59 10.93
CA VAL A 113 5.69 5.60 11.97
C VAL A 113 5.79 4.21 12.56
N THR A 114 6.91 3.54 12.36
CA THR A 114 7.17 2.24 13.01
C THR A 114 7.24 2.44 14.52
N LYS A 115 6.42 1.70 15.27
CA LYS A 115 6.52 1.58 16.72
C LYS A 115 6.64 0.12 17.12
N THR A 116 7.50 -0.14 18.10
CA THR A 116 7.63 -1.44 18.73
C THR A 116 6.78 -1.47 20.00
N PHE A 117 5.85 -2.42 20.07
CA PHE A 117 5.03 -2.68 21.25
C PHE A 117 5.57 -3.93 21.96
N ILE A 118 5.57 -3.92 23.30
CA ILE A 118 5.87 -5.11 24.09
C ILE A 118 4.52 -5.68 24.54
N VAL A 119 4.12 -6.81 23.97
CA VAL A 119 2.82 -7.45 24.25
C VAL A 119 3.03 -8.88 24.74
N ASN A 120 2.00 -9.48 25.35
CA ASN A 120 2.08 -10.90 25.66
C ASN A 120 2.00 -11.72 24.36
N TYR A 121 2.56 -12.92 24.40
CA TYR A 121 2.64 -13.81 23.23
C TYR A 121 1.27 -14.18 22.63
N LEU A 122 0.21 -14.14 23.44
CA LEU A 122 -1.17 -14.45 23.03
C LEU A 122 -1.97 -13.22 22.62
N ASP A 123 -1.44 -12.01 22.86
CA ASP A 123 -2.12 -10.77 22.50
C ASP A 123 -1.78 -10.38 21.06
N ASP A 124 -2.65 -9.60 20.44
CA ASP A 124 -2.45 -9.14 19.06
C ASP A 124 -2.69 -7.63 18.89
N ILE A 125 -2.04 -7.06 17.88
CA ILE A 125 -2.19 -5.67 17.46
C ILE A 125 -2.47 -5.65 15.96
N TYR A 126 -3.64 -5.12 15.58
CA TYR A 126 -4.08 -5.04 14.20
C TYR A 126 -4.95 -3.80 13.97
N TYR A 127 -5.25 -3.51 12.71
CA TYR A 127 -6.16 -2.44 12.32
C TYR A 127 -7.57 -2.97 12.11
N LYS A 128 -8.57 -2.27 12.66
CA LYS A 128 -9.99 -2.63 12.52
C LYS A 128 -10.82 -1.48 11.96
N ILE A 129 -11.82 -1.80 11.15
CA ILE A 129 -12.80 -0.85 10.61
C ILE A 129 -14.23 -1.29 10.96
N GLU A 130 -15.04 -0.38 11.50
CA GLU A 130 -16.43 -0.70 11.89
C GLU A 130 -17.36 -0.91 10.67
N LYS A 131 -17.07 -0.25 9.56
CA LYS A 131 -17.90 -0.24 8.35
C LYS A 131 -17.10 -0.76 7.16
N PRO A 132 -17.05 -2.09 6.91
CA PRO A 132 -16.20 -2.65 5.85
C PRO A 132 -16.68 -2.28 4.43
N LYS A 133 -17.95 -1.92 4.24
CA LYS A 133 -18.50 -1.52 2.94
C LYS A 133 -17.84 -0.24 2.42
N ASN A 134 -17.30 -0.29 1.20
CA ASN A 134 -16.68 0.86 0.57
C ASN A 134 -17.72 1.75 -0.11
N GLN A 135 -18.06 2.89 0.51
CA GLN A 135 -19.00 3.87 -0.04
C GLN A 135 -18.51 4.54 -1.33
N TYR A 136 -17.20 4.52 -1.58
CA TYR A 136 -16.57 5.13 -2.76
C TYR A 136 -16.36 4.14 -3.90
N PHE A 137 -16.77 2.87 -3.76
CA PHE A 137 -16.51 1.81 -4.74
C PHE A 137 -16.96 2.19 -6.16
N VAL A 138 -18.21 2.63 -6.33
CA VAL A 138 -18.77 2.98 -7.65
C VAL A 138 -18.04 4.18 -8.25
N ALA A 139 -17.76 5.20 -7.44
CA ALA A 139 -17.06 6.40 -7.88
C ALA A 139 -15.61 6.08 -8.32
N ASN A 140 -14.87 5.31 -7.52
CA ASN A 140 -13.52 4.85 -7.86
C ASN A 140 -13.53 4.02 -9.15
N LEU A 141 -14.47 3.09 -9.30
CA LEU A 141 -14.58 2.27 -10.50
C LEU A 141 -14.85 3.12 -11.76
N MET A 142 -15.74 4.10 -11.67
CA MET A 142 -16.01 5.03 -12.77
C MET A 142 -14.78 5.88 -13.12
N LEU A 143 -14.10 6.44 -12.12
CA LEU A 143 -12.85 7.21 -12.32
C LEU A 143 -11.78 6.34 -12.98
N HIS A 144 -11.61 5.11 -12.52
CA HIS A 144 -10.65 4.16 -13.04
C HIS A 144 -10.88 3.86 -14.54
N PHE A 145 -12.14 3.59 -14.93
CA PHE A 145 -12.48 3.40 -16.34
C PHE A 145 -12.32 4.68 -17.18
N CYS A 146 -12.62 5.86 -16.62
CA CYS A 146 -12.36 7.14 -17.27
C CYS A 146 -10.86 7.34 -17.52
N VAL A 147 -10.01 7.09 -16.52
CA VAL A 147 -8.55 7.17 -16.64
C VAL A 147 -8.05 6.21 -17.72
N LEU A 148 -8.47 4.95 -17.67
CA LEU A 148 -8.10 3.94 -18.68
C LEU A 148 -8.49 4.40 -20.10
N SER A 149 -9.71 4.90 -20.26
CA SER A 149 -10.22 5.38 -21.56
C SER A 149 -9.41 6.57 -22.09
N LEU A 150 -9.04 7.53 -21.22
CA LEU A 150 -8.22 8.69 -21.58
C LEU A 150 -6.80 8.28 -22.01
N VAL A 151 -6.20 7.32 -21.31
CA VAL A 151 -4.84 6.83 -21.61
C VAL A 151 -4.82 6.03 -22.91
N ILE A 152 -5.80 5.14 -23.12
CA ILE A 152 -5.96 4.42 -24.40
C ILE A 152 -6.20 5.40 -25.55
N SER A 153 -7.03 6.42 -25.34
CA SER A 153 -7.26 7.46 -26.35
C SER A 153 -5.97 8.19 -26.72
N SER A 154 -5.14 8.54 -25.73
CA SER A 154 -3.81 9.13 -25.96
C SER A 154 -2.89 8.21 -26.77
N PHE A 155 -2.90 6.91 -26.48
CA PHE A 155 -2.12 5.91 -27.22
C PHE A 155 -2.54 5.86 -28.70
N ILE A 156 -3.84 5.74 -28.97
CA ILE A 156 -4.40 5.71 -30.33
C ILE A 156 -4.01 6.99 -31.08
N LEU A 157 -4.19 8.16 -30.45
CA LEU A 157 -3.87 9.45 -31.07
C LEU A 157 -2.38 9.63 -31.39
N LEU A 158 -1.48 8.93 -30.70
CA LEU A 158 -0.03 8.93 -30.99
C LEU A 158 0.34 7.96 -32.10
N VAL A 159 -0.18 6.73 -32.07
CA VAL A 159 0.20 5.67 -33.02
C VAL A 159 -0.29 5.96 -34.44
N PHE A 160 -1.50 6.50 -34.59
CA PHE A 160 -2.09 6.77 -35.90
C PHE A 160 -1.68 8.12 -36.51
N LYS A 161 -0.73 8.83 -35.87
CA LYS A 161 -0.31 10.15 -36.31
C LYS A 161 0.97 10.05 -37.13
N GLU A 162 0.84 10.18 -38.44
CA GLU A 162 1.99 10.35 -39.33
C GLU A 162 2.35 11.82 -39.45
N THR A 163 3.49 12.21 -38.91
CA THR A 163 4.09 13.53 -39.12
C THR A 163 5.55 13.38 -39.48
N PRO A 164 6.10 14.20 -40.38
CA PRO A 164 7.54 14.27 -40.58
C PRO A 164 8.15 14.90 -39.34
N ILE A 165 9.01 14.16 -38.65
CA ILE A 165 9.59 14.57 -37.36
C ILE A 165 11.10 14.42 -37.41
N ASP A 166 11.82 15.31 -36.74
CA ASP A 166 13.25 15.17 -36.54
C ASP A 166 13.58 14.02 -35.56
N LYS A 167 14.79 13.47 -35.67
CA LYS A 167 15.25 12.32 -34.87
C LYS A 167 15.17 12.57 -33.35
N ASN A 168 15.35 13.81 -32.90
CA ASN A 168 15.29 14.13 -31.48
C ASN A 168 13.85 14.01 -30.97
N THR A 169 12.89 14.62 -31.67
CA THR A 169 11.46 14.50 -31.32
C THR A 169 10.95 13.07 -31.49
N GLU A 170 11.41 12.31 -32.50
CA GLU A 170 11.07 10.89 -32.64
C GLU A 170 11.48 10.09 -31.38
N THR A 171 12.68 10.34 -30.87
CA THR A 171 13.16 9.74 -29.61
C THR A 171 12.26 10.13 -28.43
N MET A 172 11.83 11.40 -28.34
CA MET A 172 10.94 11.87 -27.28
C MET A 172 9.54 11.23 -27.35
N LEU A 173 9.01 11.04 -28.55
CA LEU A 173 7.73 10.37 -28.78
C LEU A 173 7.80 8.87 -28.44
N ALA A 174 8.94 8.22 -28.71
CA ALA A 174 9.16 6.83 -28.28
C ALA A 174 9.13 6.70 -26.75
N PHE A 175 9.76 7.62 -26.02
CA PHE A 175 9.66 7.66 -24.55
C PHE A 175 8.22 7.93 -24.07
N LEU A 176 7.49 8.82 -24.73
CA LEU A 176 6.08 9.08 -24.42
C LEU A 176 5.23 7.82 -24.61
N LEU A 177 5.36 7.15 -25.76
CA LEU A 177 4.66 5.90 -26.05
C LEU A 177 5.00 4.82 -25.02
N LEU A 178 6.28 4.64 -24.70
CA LEU A 178 6.73 3.68 -23.68
C LEU A 178 6.10 3.97 -22.31
N SER A 179 6.06 5.24 -21.91
CA SER A 179 5.45 5.63 -20.64
C SER A 179 3.93 5.39 -20.60
N ILE A 180 3.24 5.62 -21.72
CA ILE A 180 1.80 5.36 -21.84
C ILE A 180 1.53 3.86 -21.78
N VAL A 181 2.29 3.03 -22.51
CA VAL A 181 2.15 1.56 -22.46
C VAL A 181 2.40 1.04 -21.04
N THR A 182 3.45 1.53 -20.39
CA THR A 182 3.75 1.18 -18.99
C THR A 182 2.60 1.56 -18.06
N TYR A 183 2.02 2.75 -18.25
CA TYR A 183 0.91 3.21 -17.43
C TYR A 183 -0.37 2.40 -17.67
N VAL A 184 -0.69 2.02 -18.91
CA VAL A 184 -1.82 1.13 -19.21
C VAL A 184 -1.69 -0.20 -18.46
N VAL A 185 -0.50 -0.80 -18.47
CA VAL A 185 -0.25 -2.05 -17.74
C VAL A 185 -0.54 -1.88 -16.25
N ILE A 186 -0.11 -0.78 -15.65
CA ILE A 186 -0.31 -0.50 -14.22
C ILE A 186 -1.79 -0.24 -13.90
N ILE A 187 -2.50 0.50 -14.74
CA ILE A 187 -3.96 0.71 -14.58
C ILE A 187 -4.67 -0.65 -14.60
N LEU A 188 -4.35 -1.52 -15.56
CA LEU A 188 -4.96 -2.85 -15.64
C LEU A 188 -4.68 -3.71 -14.39
N PHE A 189 -3.47 -3.64 -13.82
CA PHE A 189 -3.17 -4.36 -12.58
C PHE A 189 -3.90 -3.77 -11.35
N THR A 190 -4.01 -2.45 -11.27
CA THR A 190 -4.68 -1.75 -10.17
C THR A 190 -6.21 -1.89 -10.22
N PHE A 191 -6.77 -2.39 -11.32
CA PHE A 191 -8.17 -2.82 -11.35
C PHE A 191 -8.47 -3.93 -10.33
N LEU A 192 -7.53 -4.87 -10.12
CA LEU A 192 -7.71 -6.01 -9.21
C LEU A 192 -7.81 -5.61 -7.73
N THR A 193 -7.43 -4.37 -7.41
CA THR A 193 -7.38 -3.85 -6.05
C THR A 193 -8.68 -3.16 -5.64
N HIS A 194 -9.60 -2.96 -6.59
CA HIS A 194 -10.91 -2.37 -6.34
C HIS A 194 -11.86 -3.41 -5.75
N GLN A 195 -12.20 -3.23 -4.48
CA GLN A 195 -13.09 -4.14 -3.74
C GLN A 195 -14.34 -3.42 -3.25
N THR A 196 -15.49 -4.11 -3.34
CA THR A 196 -16.79 -3.64 -2.83
C THR A 196 -16.81 -3.51 -1.31
N SER A 197 -16.11 -4.42 -0.62
CA SER A 197 -15.86 -4.41 0.81
C SER A 197 -14.37 -4.56 1.07
N ILE A 198 -13.83 -3.75 1.97
CA ILE A 198 -12.46 -3.91 2.46
C ILE A 198 -12.50 -4.87 3.67
N LYS A 199 -11.39 -5.58 3.91
CA LYS A 199 -11.24 -6.46 5.07
C LYS A 199 -11.52 -5.71 6.37
N GLU A 200 -12.27 -6.34 7.27
CA GLU A 200 -12.62 -5.73 8.56
C GLU A 200 -11.39 -5.55 9.45
N GLU A 201 -10.49 -6.53 9.41
CA GLU A 201 -9.24 -6.57 10.16
C GLU A 201 -8.08 -6.68 9.19
N ILE A 202 -7.06 -5.84 9.36
CA ILE A 202 -5.86 -5.85 8.51
C ILE A 202 -4.58 -5.73 9.34
N TYR A 203 -3.53 -6.39 8.86
CA TYR A 203 -2.16 -6.19 9.30
C TYR A 203 -1.39 -5.27 8.33
N ASP A 204 -0.19 -4.83 8.72
CA ASP A 204 0.62 -3.89 7.95
C ASP A 204 0.86 -4.30 6.48
N ASN A 205 1.04 -5.60 6.23
CA ASN A 205 1.26 -6.14 4.88
C ASN A 205 -0.01 -6.16 4.01
N GLU A 206 -1.19 -5.94 4.58
CA GLU A 206 -2.48 -6.02 3.89
C GLU A 206 -3.00 -4.67 3.40
N ILE A 207 -2.25 -3.58 3.60
CA ILE A 207 -2.51 -2.23 3.07
C ILE A 207 -2.17 -2.12 1.57
N LEU A 208 -1.84 -3.25 0.94
CA LEU A 208 -1.47 -3.37 -0.47
C LEU A 208 -2.42 -2.65 -1.46
N PRO A 209 -3.77 -2.70 -1.32
CA PRO A 209 -4.65 -1.99 -2.24
C PRO A 209 -4.50 -0.45 -2.18
N HIS A 210 -4.21 0.11 -1.00
CA HIS A 210 -3.91 1.54 -0.85
C HIS A 210 -2.58 1.89 -1.53
N THR A 211 -1.55 1.06 -1.31
CA THR A 211 -0.24 1.21 -1.97
C THR A 211 -0.38 1.21 -3.50
N PHE A 212 -1.20 0.33 -4.05
CA PHE A 212 -1.44 0.25 -5.49
C PHE A 212 -2.15 1.48 -6.06
N SER A 213 -3.14 2.03 -5.35
CA SER A 213 -3.80 3.28 -5.75
C SER A 213 -2.81 4.44 -5.83
N MET A 214 -1.85 4.47 -4.90
CA MET A 214 -0.78 5.47 -4.89
C MET A 214 0.20 5.32 -6.06
N VAL A 215 0.63 4.09 -6.35
CA VAL A 215 1.48 3.78 -7.52
C VAL A 215 0.79 4.18 -8.81
N ASN A 216 -0.53 3.93 -8.93
CA ASN A 216 -1.33 4.36 -10.08
C ASN A 216 -1.21 5.88 -10.29
N PHE A 217 -1.37 6.68 -9.23
CA PHE A 217 -1.21 8.12 -9.31
C PHE A 217 0.20 8.54 -9.73
N TYR A 218 1.26 7.98 -9.16
CA TYR A 218 2.63 8.35 -9.55
C TYR A 218 2.98 7.98 -10.99
N MET A 219 2.46 6.86 -11.46
CA MET A 219 2.65 6.43 -12.84
C MET A 219 1.85 7.26 -13.83
N SER A 220 0.76 7.91 -13.40
CA SER A 220 0.01 8.87 -14.22
C SER A 220 0.80 10.14 -14.54
N LEU A 221 1.68 10.56 -13.62
CA LEU A 221 2.50 11.77 -13.78
C LEU A 221 3.62 11.59 -14.80
N LEU A 222 4.12 10.36 -14.99
CA LEU A 222 5.20 10.06 -15.91
C LEU A 222 4.89 10.42 -17.38
N PRO A 223 3.81 9.92 -18.01
CA PRO A 223 3.46 10.31 -19.38
C PRO A 223 3.10 11.80 -19.46
N LEU A 224 2.53 12.40 -18.42
CA LEU A 224 2.27 13.84 -18.37
C LEU A 224 3.58 14.65 -18.45
N SER A 225 4.58 14.32 -17.62
CA SER A 225 5.89 14.97 -17.60
C SER A 225 6.63 14.84 -18.93
N ILE A 226 6.62 13.64 -19.52
CA ILE A 226 7.22 13.42 -20.84
C ILE A 226 6.44 14.20 -21.93
N GLY A 227 5.12 14.18 -21.86
CA GLY A 227 4.25 14.93 -22.77
C GLY A 227 4.53 16.43 -22.76
N ILE A 228 4.74 17.03 -21.58
CA ILE A 228 5.13 18.44 -21.43
C ILE A 228 6.45 18.72 -22.16
N CYS A 229 7.42 17.82 -22.08
CA CYS A 229 8.69 17.96 -22.81
C CYS A 229 8.47 17.91 -24.34
N VAL A 230 7.59 17.03 -24.82
CA VAL A 230 7.24 16.91 -26.25
C VAL A 230 6.56 18.18 -26.78
N LEU A 231 5.80 18.92 -25.96
CA LEU A 231 5.11 20.14 -26.40
C LEU A 231 6.03 21.25 -26.89
N HIS A 232 7.24 21.36 -26.33
CA HIS A 232 8.19 22.38 -26.77
C HIS A 232 8.51 22.26 -28.26
N SER A 233 8.72 21.03 -28.74
CA SER A 233 9.11 20.80 -30.12
C SER A 233 7.93 20.93 -31.08
N ASN A 234 6.71 20.55 -30.65
CA ASN A 234 5.56 20.42 -31.56
C ASN A 234 4.20 20.76 -30.91
N PHE A 235 4.08 21.93 -30.28
CA PHE A 235 2.88 22.35 -29.54
C PHE A 235 1.57 22.18 -30.33
N LYS A 236 1.50 22.70 -31.56
CA LYS A 236 0.28 22.65 -32.40
C LYS A 236 -0.24 21.23 -32.63
N GLN A 237 0.66 20.25 -32.59
CA GLN A 237 0.34 18.86 -32.87
C GLN A 237 -0.01 18.06 -31.62
N TYR A 238 0.51 18.39 -30.42
CA TYR A 238 0.42 17.48 -29.28
C TYR A 238 -0.22 18.09 -28.02
N TRP A 239 -0.62 19.37 -28.02
CA TRP A 239 -1.22 20.04 -26.85
C TRP A 239 -2.44 19.30 -26.27
N TYR A 240 -3.30 18.73 -27.13
CA TYR A 240 -4.50 18.01 -26.70
C TYR A 240 -4.15 16.69 -25.99
N ILE A 241 -3.03 16.04 -26.34
CA ILE A 241 -2.59 14.80 -25.69
C ILE A 241 -2.16 15.10 -24.25
N VAL A 242 -1.42 16.19 -24.05
CA VAL A 242 -1.02 16.62 -22.71
C VAL A 242 -2.23 17.02 -21.87
N LEU A 243 -3.23 17.66 -22.48
CA LEU A 243 -4.49 17.96 -21.79
C LEU A 243 -5.20 16.68 -21.33
N ILE A 244 -5.29 15.64 -22.18
CA ILE A 244 -5.87 14.35 -21.83
C ILE A 244 -5.08 13.69 -20.68
N LEU A 245 -3.75 13.69 -20.74
CA LEU A 245 -2.88 13.13 -19.70
C LEU A 245 -2.97 13.90 -18.38
N LEU A 246 -3.19 15.22 -18.43
CA LEU A 246 -3.45 16.03 -17.25
C LEU A 246 -4.76 15.60 -16.58
N PHE A 247 -5.84 15.45 -17.34
CA PHE A 247 -7.11 14.95 -16.80
C PHE A 247 -6.99 13.53 -16.24
N ALA A 248 -6.25 12.64 -16.91
CA ALA A 248 -5.99 11.30 -16.39
C ALA A 248 -5.24 11.33 -15.05
N SER A 249 -4.25 12.24 -14.91
CA SER A 249 -3.50 12.42 -13.67
C SER A 249 -4.36 12.98 -12.54
N LEU A 250 -5.23 13.95 -12.85
CA LEU A 250 -6.17 14.53 -11.89
C LEU A 250 -7.19 13.50 -11.40
N PHE A 251 -7.75 12.69 -12.29
CA PHE A 251 -8.68 11.63 -11.90
C PHE A 251 -7.99 10.55 -11.07
N SER A 252 -6.75 10.17 -11.41
CA SER A 252 -5.95 9.24 -10.60
C SER A 252 -5.65 9.79 -9.20
N LEU A 253 -5.41 11.10 -9.08
CA LEU A 253 -5.25 11.76 -7.78
C LEU A 253 -6.55 11.68 -6.96
N VAL A 254 -7.70 11.95 -7.58
CA VAL A 254 -9.00 11.86 -6.89
C VAL A 254 -9.27 10.43 -6.42
N GLU A 255 -8.99 9.43 -7.26
CA GLU A 255 -9.11 8.00 -6.91
C GLU A 255 -8.23 7.64 -5.70
N TYR A 256 -6.98 8.12 -5.68
CA TYR A 256 -6.09 7.96 -4.54
C TYR A 256 -6.64 8.60 -3.25
N LEU A 257 -7.17 9.83 -3.34
CA LEU A 257 -7.73 10.53 -2.19
C LEU A 257 -8.98 9.83 -1.63
N LEU A 258 -9.86 9.33 -2.50
CA LEU A 258 -11.04 8.57 -2.08
C LEU A 258 -10.65 7.24 -1.42
N THR A 259 -9.66 6.54 -1.98
CA THR A 259 -9.11 5.33 -1.37
C THR A 259 -8.50 5.64 0.00
N THR A 260 -7.68 6.69 0.10
CA THR A 260 -7.06 7.11 1.36
C THR A 260 -8.10 7.47 2.41
N LYS A 261 -9.16 8.18 2.03
CA LYS A 261 -10.27 8.52 2.93
C LYS A 261 -11.01 7.28 3.46
N LYS A 262 -11.06 6.20 2.68
CA LYS A 262 -11.63 4.95 3.19
C LYS A 262 -10.69 4.25 4.17
N TYR A 263 -9.38 4.25 3.87
CA TYR A 263 -8.37 3.67 4.76
C TYR A 263 -8.15 4.48 6.05
N SER A 264 -8.49 5.78 6.07
CA SER A 264 -8.46 6.58 7.31
C SER A 264 -9.52 6.17 8.33
N GLU A 265 -10.49 5.31 7.96
CA GLU A 265 -11.48 4.76 8.90
C GLU A 265 -10.90 3.60 9.74
N TYR A 266 -9.70 3.09 9.40
CA TYR A 266 -9.04 2.06 10.21
C TYR A 266 -8.50 2.64 11.51
N LYS A 267 -8.76 1.92 12.61
CA LYS A 267 -8.27 2.22 13.94
C LYS A 267 -7.34 1.12 14.40
N LEU A 268 -6.27 1.48 15.09
CA LEU A 268 -5.35 0.50 15.67
C LEU A 268 -5.95 -0.06 16.96
N VAL A 269 -6.10 -1.37 17.01
CA VAL A 269 -6.73 -2.11 18.11
C VAL A 269 -5.71 -3.05 18.73
N TYR A 270 -5.74 -3.14 20.05
CA TYR A 270 -5.06 -4.16 20.83
C TYR A 270 -6.08 -5.12 21.41
N LYS A 271 -5.83 -6.42 21.22
CA LYS A 271 -6.66 -7.48 21.75
C LYS A 271 -5.84 -8.32 22.71
N GLU A 272 -6.16 -8.23 23.99
CA GLU A 272 -5.64 -9.14 25.01
C GLU A 272 -6.45 -10.44 24.97
N ASP A 273 -5.77 -11.57 25.17
CA ASP A 273 -6.40 -12.90 25.17
C ASP A 273 -7.61 -12.93 26.13
N ASP A 274 -8.75 -13.44 25.64
CA ASP A 274 -10.06 -13.49 26.31
C ASP A 274 -10.64 -12.15 26.82
N LYS A 275 -10.17 -11.00 26.34
CA LYS A 275 -10.71 -9.67 26.70
C LYS A 275 -11.30 -8.91 25.52
N GLU A 276 -12.08 -7.89 25.86
CA GLU A 276 -12.58 -6.92 24.88
C GLU A 276 -11.44 -6.13 24.25
N GLU A 277 -11.61 -5.84 22.96
CA GLU A 277 -10.70 -5.05 22.15
C GLU A 277 -10.58 -3.60 22.67
N ILE A 278 -9.36 -3.08 22.70
CA ILE A 278 -9.07 -1.72 23.16
C ILE A 278 -8.43 -0.92 22.01
N GLU A 279 -8.99 0.26 21.69
CA GLU A 279 -8.41 1.19 20.73
C GLU A 279 -7.15 1.86 21.31
N LEU A 280 -6.00 1.66 20.67
CA LEU A 280 -4.68 2.11 21.18
C LEU A 280 -4.48 3.63 21.05
N PHE A 281 -5.18 4.28 20.12
CA PHE A 281 -5.09 5.72 19.87
C PHE A 281 -6.49 6.28 19.65
N THR A 282 -7.13 6.78 20.71
CA THR A 282 -8.38 7.53 20.58
C THR A 282 -8.05 8.89 19.98
N ASN A 283 -8.56 9.18 18.79
CA ASN A 283 -8.47 10.51 18.19
C ASN A 283 -9.03 11.55 19.18
N LYS A 284 -8.13 12.37 19.76
CA LYS A 284 -8.47 13.57 20.53
C LYS A 284 -8.36 14.79 19.64
#